data_AF-A0A356IIF1-F1
#
_entry.id   AF-A0A356IIF1-F1
#
_cell.length_a   1.000
_cell.length_b   1.000
_cell.length_c   1.000
_cell.angle_alpha   90.00
_cell.angle_beta   90.00
_cell.angle_gamma   90.00
#
_symmetry.space_group_name_H-M   'P 1'
#
loop_
_entity.id
_entity.type
_entity.pdbx_description
1 polymer ?
#
loop_
_entity_poly.entity_id
_entity_poly.type
_entity_poly.pdbx_seq_one_letter_code
_entity_poly.pdbx_strand_id
1 'polypeptide(L)'
;KPQTFSAFELGINKKRLDLLANLAKSAVSKPAFEAREFRFGVLDHISPEINEYRKAYFGMQDLVTTINDLFDPTDASALRKKLKVSEQNLGLTAPAVLDAQIEAEADKQAGDDATKRQQLWGLLANQKRYEALFNAGKVLTKWISIVESRYNQIERKLQGKLREHTRKLAQIEKLSGLIRVARETLENLDRFFDEQLGDYGVAQRLLEEDWRRAHDANLERSRILTRAVQGLYYVRVRNTPVSVPVADPLSLRYKSRNDIVPGCDGDTDAALPDELEYFFDAVTEIPMQYWADLKPQRSKLPAFEKFDYLGQLRQARFKARSQRLTVNAGTDTLQARLHTVHIQNQSMLKQWSRLTLPAFTHSSVQTQARAATVFSLEDLSQSGTRSLRSEAQALRQKLEQCQACLLEKLAQLPGSIRLQWGQLAEDDRIRVEQVSWWPGLEQAEQDDFNATRTVSELIAWWFRQLSDDADAASRSAMRNMIRATLIFASLGDPQEIVRGNVFVAPRVVLPGERFRVKLNRRVLPGNRLQLLDLNQQVAAELSVVDHSPDSTQVRIVNVIQPNITINSRFAVVGRTRR
;
A
#
# COMPACT_ATOMS: atom_id res chain seq x y z
N LYS A 1 0.48 1.39 4.07
CA LYS A 1 1.57 1.29 5.07
C LYS A 1 0.95 1.28 6.46
N PRO A 2 1.16 0.20 7.22
CA PRO A 2 2.08 0.26 8.36
C PRO A 2 3.10 -0.89 8.31
N GLN A 3 4.36 -0.59 8.60
CA GLN A 3 5.40 -1.60 8.83
C GLN A 3 5.39 -1.95 10.31
N THR A 4 4.61 -2.96 10.70
CA THR A 4 4.71 -3.53 12.04
C THR A 4 5.78 -4.60 12.04
N PHE A 5 7.05 -4.20 12.17
CA PHE A 5 8.08 -5.11 12.67
C PHE A 5 7.88 -5.25 14.17
N SER A 6 7.87 -6.49 14.67
CA SER A 6 7.72 -6.73 16.10
C SER A 6 8.94 -6.16 16.83
N ALA A 7 8.71 -5.47 17.95
CA ALA A 7 9.78 -4.92 18.80
C ALA A 7 10.77 -6.00 19.29
N PHE A 8 10.39 -7.28 19.19
CA PHE A 8 11.18 -8.44 19.54
C PHE A 8 12.28 -8.77 18.49
N GLU A 9 12.02 -8.55 17.21
CA GLU A 9 12.98 -8.82 16.11
C GLU A 9 14.11 -7.78 16.05
N LEU A 10 13.81 -6.52 16.39
CA LEU A 10 14.80 -5.44 16.41
C LEU A 10 15.78 -5.55 17.59
N GLY A 11 15.33 -6.05 18.74
CA GLY A 11 16.17 -6.18 19.95
C GLY A 11 17.21 -7.31 19.87
N ILE A 12 16.87 -8.43 19.23
CA ILE A 12 17.75 -9.61 19.13
C ILE A 12 18.85 -9.40 18.07
N ASN A 13 18.53 -8.73 16.96
CA ASN A 13 19.51 -8.45 15.90
C ASN A 13 20.55 -7.43 16.33
N LYS A 14 20.18 -6.40 17.11
CA LYS A 14 21.12 -5.38 17.57
C LYS A 14 22.14 -5.94 18.58
N LYS A 15 21.68 -6.73 19.56
CA LYS A 15 22.58 -7.42 20.51
C LYS A 15 23.52 -8.42 19.82
N ARG A 16 23.07 -9.13 18.78
CA ARG A 16 23.92 -10.06 18.01
C ARG A 16 24.90 -9.34 17.10
N LEU A 17 24.50 -8.23 16.48
CA LEU A 17 25.37 -7.39 15.66
C LEU A 17 26.45 -6.68 16.50
N ASP A 18 26.11 -6.23 17.71
CA ASP A 18 27.09 -5.65 18.64
C ASP A 18 28.09 -6.70 19.17
N LEU A 19 27.66 -7.95 19.36
CA LEU A 19 28.54 -9.08 19.66
C LEU A 19 29.47 -9.43 18.48
N LEU A 20 28.99 -9.31 17.24
CA LEU A 20 29.79 -9.55 16.01
C LEU A 20 30.80 -8.44 15.74
N ALA A 21 30.46 -7.18 16.04
CA ALA A 21 31.38 -6.05 15.91
C ALA A 21 32.56 -6.14 16.89
N ASN A 22 32.34 -6.72 18.08
CA ASN A 22 33.37 -6.94 19.09
C ASN A 22 34.21 -8.21 18.87
N LEU A 23 33.82 -9.11 17.95
CA LEU A 23 34.57 -10.34 17.65
C LEU A 23 35.73 -10.13 16.66
N ALA A 24 35.79 -8.98 15.99
CA ALA A 24 36.81 -8.68 15.01
C ALA A 24 37.86 -7.71 15.58
N LYS A 25 38.83 -8.23 16.36
CA LYS A 25 40.24 -7.73 16.47
C LYS A 25 41.04 -8.30 17.65
N SER A 26 40.57 -9.30 18.38
CA SER A 26 41.39 -10.01 19.38
C SER A 26 41.44 -11.50 19.09
N ALA A 27 42.61 -12.12 19.29
CA ALA A 27 42.72 -13.58 19.28
C ALA A 27 41.78 -14.15 20.35
N VAL A 28 40.83 -14.98 19.94
CA VAL A 28 39.72 -15.47 20.79
C VAL A 28 40.19 -16.47 21.86
N SER A 29 41.42 -16.97 21.78
CA SER A 29 42.03 -17.78 22.83
C SER A 29 43.29 -17.10 23.37
N LYS A 30 43.45 -17.14 24.70
CA LYS A 30 44.73 -16.83 25.34
C LYS A 30 45.82 -17.76 24.81
N PRO A 31 47.05 -17.30 24.60
CA PRO A 31 48.16 -18.17 24.22
C PRO A 31 48.29 -19.33 25.20
N ALA A 32 48.63 -20.53 24.71
CA ALA A 32 48.70 -21.75 25.52
C ALA A 32 49.74 -21.70 26.66
N PHE A 33 50.63 -20.71 26.65
CA PHE A 33 51.62 -20.49 27.69
C PHE A 33 51.63 -19.01 28.10
N GLU A 34 51.26 -18.73 29.36
CA GLU A 34 51.61 -17.48 30.04
C GLU A 34 52.90 -17.72 30.82
N ALA A 35 53.96 -16.98 30.53
CA ALA A 35 55.21 -17.05 31.30
C ALA A 35 54.97 -16.47 32.70
N ARG A 36 54.84 -17.34 33.71
CA ARG A 36 54.86 -16.91 35.11
C ARG A 36 56.30 -16.93 35.60
N GLU A 37 56.82 -15.76 35.97
CA GLU A 37 58.08 -15.67 36.74
C GLU A 37 57.85 -16.22 38.15
N PHE A 38 58.55 -17.31 38.50
CA PHE A 38 58.64 -17.77 39.87
C PHE A 38 59.85 -17.12 40.55
N ARG A 39 59.62 -16.33 41.60
CA ARG A 39 60.65 -15.94 42.56
C ARG A 39 60.62 -16.91 43.73
N PHE A 40 61.71 -17.62 43.96
CA PHE A 40 62.01 -18.23 45.26
C PHE A 40 63.48 -17.99 45.61
N GLY A 41 63.69 -17.51 46.83
CA GLY A 41 65.01 -17.31 47.42
C GLY A 41 65.40 -18.43 48.39
N VAL A 42 66.70 -18.38 48.72
CA VAL A 42 67.45 -18.99 49.83
C VAL A 42 67.70 -20.50 49.80
N LEU A 43 68.97 -20.79 49.47
CA LEU A 43 69.90 -21.80 50.01
C LEU A 43 69.29 -23.00 50.75
N ASP A 44 69.02 -24.06 49.99
CA ASP A 44 69.37 -25.41 50.41
C ASP A 44 70.61 -25.84 49.60
N HIS A 45 71.56 -26.52 50.25
CA HIS A 45 72.72 -27.15 49.58
C HIS A 45 72.29 -28.38 48.76
N ILE A 46 71.34 -28.18 47.86
CA ILE A 46 70.84 -29.15 46.89
C ILE A 46 71.36 -28.67 45.53
N SER A 47 72.06 -29.54 44.81
CA SER A 47 72.60 -29.23 43.48
C SER A 47 71.48 -28.70 42.56
N PRO A 48 71.64 -27.53 41.90
CA PRO A 48 70.57 -26.83 41.16
C PRO A 48 69.86 -27.71 40.12
N GLU A 49 70.55 -28.71 39.59
CA GLU A 49 70.05 -29.70 38.64
C GLU A 49 68.89 -30.55 39.19
N ILE A 50 68.86 -30.83 40.51
CA ILE A 50 67.78 -31.58 41.17
C ILE A 50 66.49 -30.77 41.11
N ASN A 51 66.58 -29.50 41.50
CA ASN A 51 65.42 -28.63 41.62
C ASN A 51 64.84 -28.31 40.24
N GLU A 52 65.68 -28.07 39.24
CA GLU A 52 65.23 -27.79 37.88
C GLU A 52 64.59 -29.01 37.21
N TYR A 53 65.14 -30.22 37.38
CA TYR A 53 64.49 -31.42 36.84
C TYR A 53 63.16 -31.73 37.54
N ARG A 54 63.10 -31.62 38.88
CA ARG A 54 61.86 -31.83 39.64
C ARG A 54 60.78 -30.83 39.22
N LYS A 55 61.12 -29.54 39.11
CA LYS A 55 60.19 -28.51 38.63
C LYS A 55 59.69 -28.80 37.22
N ALA A 56 60.58 -29.16 36.30
CA ALA A 56 60.21 -29.50 34.92
C ALA A 56 59.25 -30.71 34.88
N TYR A 57 59.57 -31.77 35.63
CA TYR A 57 58.75 -32.98 35.70
C TYR A 57 57.34 -32.71 36.26
N PHE A 58 57.23 -32.00 37.39
CA PHE A 58 55.92 -31.68 37.98
C PHE A 58 55.14 -30.68 37.13
N GLY A 59 55.80 -29.68 36.54
CA GLY A 59 55.15 -28.77 35.59
C GLY A 59 54.61 -29.50 34.36
N MET A 60 55.30 -30.53 33.87
CA MET A 60 54.80 -31.40 32.80
C MET A 60 53.57 -32.21 33.24
N GLN A 61 53.55 -32.74 34.47
CA GLN A 61 52.38 -33.44 34.99
C GLN A 61 51.16 -32.52 35.13
N ASP A 62 51.36 -31.28 35.59
CA ASP A 62 50.31 -30.27 35.68
C ASP A 62 49.78 -29.86 34.30
N LEU A 63 50.62 -29.83 33.26
CA LEU A 63 50.14 -29.64 31.89
C LEU A 63 49.23 -30.79 31.45
N VAL A 64 49.52 -32.04 31.82
CA VAL A 64 48.67 -33.19 31.47
C VAL A 64 47.31 -33.12 32.18
N THR A 65 47.27 -32.64 33.43
CA THR A 65 46.02 -32.48 34.18
C THR A 65 45.16 -31.37 33.59
N THR A 66 45.74 -30.21 33.29
CA THR A 66 45.04 -29.03 32.72
C THR A 66 44.46 -29.24 31.33
N ILE A 67 44.94 -30.21 30.55
CA ILE A 67 44.36 -30.54 29.22
C ILE A 67 42.87 -30.89 29.27
N ASN A 68 42.38 -31.43 30.40
CA ASN A 68 40.95 -31.72 30.56
C ASN A 68 40.09 -30.47 30.62
N ASP A 69 40.64 -29.36 31.10
CA ASP A 69 39.89 -28.12 31.28
C ASP A 69 39.91 -27.28 29.98
N LEU A 70 40.92 -27.50 29.13
CA LEU A 70 41.14 -26.75 27.90
C LEU A 70 40.51 -27.36 26.65
N PHE A 71 40.26 -28.68 26.64
CA PHE A 71 39.76 -29.40 25.47
C PHE A 71 38.52 -30.22 25.80
N ASP A 72 37.67 -30.43 24.80
CA ASP A 72 36.52 -31.33 24.90
C ASP A 72 36.96 -32.72 25.41
N PRO A 73 36.14 -33.41 26.22
CA PRO A 73 36.55 -34.61 26.95
C PRO A 73 37.08 -35.74 26.04
N THR A 74 36.53 -35.89 24.83
CA THR A 74 37.01 -36.85 23.83
C THR A 74 38.38 -36.47 23.29
N ASP A 75 38.62 -35.19 23.01
CA ASP A 75 39.88 -34.68 22.49
C ASP A 75 40.96 -34.64 23.57
N ALA A 76 40.60 -34.23 24.79
CA ALA A 76 41.46 -34.29 25.96
C ALA A 76 41.94 -35.72 26.23
N SER A 77 41.06 -36.73 26.14
CA SER A 77 41.44 -38.13 26.32
C SER A 77 42.42 -38.62 25.24
N ALA A 78 42.22 -38.22 23.98
CA ALA A 78 43.09 -38.59 22.87
C ALA A 78 44.46 -37.89 22.95
N LEU A 79 44.47 -36.60 23.31
CA LEU A 79 45.70 -35.83 23.53
C LEU A 79 46.51 -36.42 24.68
N ARG A 80 45.89 -36.67 25.83
CA ARG A 80 46.55 -37.31 26.98
C ARG A 80 47.18 -38.65 26.61
N LYS A 81 46.48 -39.48 25.83
CA LYS A 81 47.04 -40.75 25.35
C LYS A 81 48.30 -40.54 24.50
N LYS A 82 48.29 -39.55 23.60
CA LYS A 82 49.47 -39.23 22.76
C LYS A 82 50.64 -38.67 23.57
N LEU A 83 50.37 -37.81 24.56
CA LEU A 83 51.40 -37.23 25.43
C LEU A 83 52.03 -38.29 26.33
N LYS A 84 51.23 -39.18 26.94
CA LYS A 84 51.73 -40.32 27.74
C LYS A 84 52.59 -41.28 26.91
N VAL A 85 52.18 -41.56 25.67
CA VAL A 85 52.99 -42.39 24.75
C VAL A 85 54.34 -41.71 24.42
N SER A 86 54.36 -40.38 24.30
CA SER A 86 55.64 -39.67 24.08
C SER A 86 56.54 -39.60 25.31
N GLU A 87 55.98 -39.56 26.53
CA GLU A 87 56.75 -39.65 27.78
C GLU A 87 57.48 -41.00 27.87
N GLN A 88 56.75 -42.09 27.59
CA GLN A 88 57.27 -43.45 27.63
C GLN A 88 58.37 -43.68 26.59
N ASN A 89 58.18 -43.18 25.36
CA ASN A 89 59.11 -43.39 24.25
C ASN A 89 60.42 -42.59 24.37
N LEU A 90 60.41 -41.47 25.09
CA LEU A 90 61.57 -40.57 25.23
C LEU A 90 62.24 -40.69 26.62
N GLY A 91 61.78 -41.64 27.46
CA GLY A 91 62.46 -42.00 28.70
C GLY A 91 62.33 -40.97 29.81
N LEU A 92 61.16 -40.33 29.98
CA LEU A 92 60.91 -39.44 31.11
C LEU A 92 60.80 -40.26 32.40
N THR A 93 61.74 -40.09 33.33
CA THR A 93 61.79 -40.83 34.60
C THR A 93 61.29 -39.98 35.76
N ALA A 94 60.51 -40.57 36.67
CA ALA A 94 60.08 -39.86 37.87
C ALA A 94 61.31 -39.50 38.74
N PRO A 95 61.37 -38.31 39.38
CA PRO A 95 62.53 -37.89 40.14
C PRO A 95 62.97 -38.88 41.23
N ALA A 96 62.02 -39.52 41.92
CA ALA A 96 62.31 -40.56 42.92
C ALA A 96 62.94 -41.82 42.30
N VAL A 97 62.54 -42.18 41.08
CA VAL A 97 63.12 -43.32 40.34
C VAL A 97 64.50 -42.96 39.80
N LEU A 98 64.70 -41.72 39.35
CA LEU A 98 66.00 -41.22 38.91
C LEU A 98 67.01 -41.20 40.07
N ASP A 99 66.62 -40.70 41.24
CA ASP A 99 67.47 -40.68 42.43
C ASP A 99 67.83 -42.12 42.86
N ALA A 100 66.88 -43.07 42.84
CA ALA A 100 67.14 -44.49 43.10
C ALA A 100 68.04 -45.17 42.06
N GLN A 101 67.94 -44.78 40.77
CA GLN A 101 68.84 -45.26 39.71
C GLN A 101 70.27 -44.76 39.90
N ILE A 102 70.42 -43.49 40.31
CA ILE A 102 71.72 -42.89 40.63
C ILE A 102 72.36 -43.60 41.83
N GLU A 103 71.58 -43.88 42.89
CA GLU A 103 72.04 -44.64 44.06
C GLU A 103 72.46 -46.06 43.69
N ALA A 104 71.63 -46.78 42.92
CA ALA A 104 71.94 -48.14 42.50
C ALA A 104 73.15 -48.24 41.55
N GLU A 105 73.36 -47.26 40.67
CA GLU A 105 74.54 -47.20 39.80
C GLU A 105 75.80 -46.78 40.58
N ALA A 106 75.69 -45.85 41.52
CA ALA A 106 76.79 -45.47 42.39
C ALA A 106 77.26 -46.66 43.25
N ASP A 107 76.32 -47.46 43.78
CA ASP A 107 76.62 -48.61 44.63
C ASP A 107 77.28 -49.75 43.84
N LYS A 108 76.85 -49.95 42.59
CA LYS A 108 77.50 -50.90 41.67
C LYS A 108 78.93 -50.49 41.29
N GLN A 109 79.20 -49.19 41.15
CA GLN A 109 80.52 -48.70 40.70
C GLN A 109 81.51 -48.48 41.86
N ALA A 110 81.02 -48.26 43.08
CA ALA A 110 81.85 -47.98 44.25
C ALA A 110 82.35 -49.24 44.99
N GLY A 111 81.57 -50.32 45.03
CA GLY A 111 81.87 -51.47 45.90
C GLY A 111 81.79 -51.11 47.39
N ASP A 112 82.61 -51.75 48.24
CA ASP A 112 82.66 -51.50 49.70
C ASP A 112 83.42 -50.21 50.12
N ASP A 113 83.89 -49.41 49.15
CA ASP A 113 84.78 -48.26 49.42
C ASP A 113 84.01 -46.94 49.55
N ALA A 114 83.81 -46.49 50.80
CA ALA A 114 82.92 -45.37 51.14
C ALA A 114 83.39 -44.00 50.61
N THR A 115 84.71 -43.76 50.54
CA THR A 115 85.27 -42.49 50.02
C THR A 115 85.16 -42.40 48.51
N LYS A 116 85.36 -43.52 47.80
CA LYS A 116 85.18 -43.64 46.35
C LYS A 116 83.71 -43.48 45.95
N ARG A 117 82.78 -44.00 46.76
CA ARG A 117 81.33 -43.80 46.60
C ARG A 117 80.95 -42.33 46.60
N GLN A 118 81.45 -41.56 47.56
CA GLN A 118 81.07 -40.15 47.71
C GLN A 118 81.57 -39.27 46.54
N GLN A 119 82.76 -39.56 46.00
CA GLN A 119 83.31 -38.84 44.84
C GLN A 119 82.63 -39.21 43.52
N LEU A 120 82.35 -40.50 43.29
CA LEU A 120 81.67 -40.97 42.08
C LEU A 120 80.20 -40.56 42.05
N TRP A 121 79.53 -40.53 43.20
CA TRP A 121 78.12 -40.17 43.30
C TRP A 121 77.85 -38.76 42.78
N GLY A 122 78.67 -37.76 43.12
CA GLY A 122 78.46 -36.38 42.66
C GLY A 122 78.56 -36.23 41.13
N LEU A 123 79.54 -36.88 40.50
CA LEU A 123 79.73 -36.81 39.05
C LEU A 123 78.65 -37.59 38.28
N LEU A 124 78.33 -38.80 38.74
CA LEU A 124 77.32 -39.66 38.13
C LEU A 124 75.91 -39.08 38.29
N ALA A 125 75.60 -38.52 39.48
CA ALA A 125 74.34 -37.83 39.72
C ALA A 125 74.16 -36.62 38.80
N ASN A 126 75.20 -35.81 38.60
CA ASN A 126 75.13 -34.66 37.70
C ASN A 126 74.91 -35.11 36.25
N GLN A 127 75.69 -36.07 35.76
CA GLN A 127 75.56 -36.56 34.38
C GLN A 127 74.15 -37.10 34.09
N LYS A 128 73.62 -37.96 34.98
CA LYS A 128 72.28 -38.53 34.82
C LYS A 128 71.16 -37.50 34.93
N ARG A 129 71.33 -36.48 35.78
CA ARG A 129 70.34 -35.38 35.90
C ARG A 129 70.34 -34.45 34.70
N TYR A 130 71.50 -34.14 34.11
CA TYR A 130 71.55 -33.40 32.84
C TYR A 130 70.96 -34.21 31.69
N GLU A 131 71.23 -35.51 31.63
CA GLU A 131 70.61 -36.41 30.65
C GLU A 131 69.08 -36.45 30.80
N ALA A 132 68.58 -36.58 32.03
CA ALA A 132 67.15 -36.55 32.31
C ALA A 132 66.52 -35.20 31.93
N LEU A 133 67.18 -34.08 32.23
CA LEU A 133 66.72 -32.74 31.86
C LEU A 133 66.68 -32.53 30.34
N PHE A 134 67.67 -33.06 29.62
CA PHE A 134 67.69 -33.06 28.16
C PHE A 134 66.56 -33.91 27.57
N ASN A 135 66.28 -35.08 28.16
CA ASN A 135 65.16 -35.94 27.76
C ASN A 135 63.81 -35.26 28.04
N ALA A 136 63.65 -34.57 29.18
CA ALA A 136 62.48 -33.74 29.47
C ALA A 136 62.29 -32.63 28.42
N GLY A 137 63.37 -31.95 28.01
CA GLY A 137 63.33 -30.95 26.93
C GLY A 137 62.87 -31.52 25.58
N LYS A 138 63.31 -32.74 25.23
CA LYS A 138 62.83 -33.45 24.02
C LYS A 138 61.35 -33.80 24.11
N VAL A 139 60.88 -34.27 25.28
CA VAL A 139 59.46 -34.58 25.51
C VAL A 139 58.62 -33.31 25.38
N LEU A 140 59.02 -32.20 26.01
CA LEU A 140 58.34 -30.92 25.93
C LEU A 140 58.23 -30.40 24.49
N THR A 141 59.32 -30.47 23.72
CA THR A 141 59.31 -30.05 22.31
C THR A 141 58.31 -30.87 21.49
N LYS A 142 58.25 -32.18 21.74
CA LYS A 142 57.29 -33.07 21.08
C LYS A 142 55.85 -32.77 21.53
N TRP A 143 55.63 -32.49 22.81
CA TRP A 143 54.34 -32.07 23.34
C TRP A 143 53.82 -30.80 22.70
N ILE A 144 54.67 -29.77 22.58
CA ILE A 144 54.35 -28.51 21.90
C ILE A 144 53.88 -28.82 20.47
N SER A 145 54.63 -29.62 19.71
CA SER A 145 54.25 -29.96 18.33
C SER A 145 52.89 -30.68 18.21
N ILE A 146 52.58 -31.57 19.17
CA ILE A 146 51.33 -32.34 19.19
C ILE A 146 50.14 -31.41 19.48
N VAL A 147 50.30 -30.51 20.46
CA VAL A 147 49.25 -29.57 20.88
C VAL A 147 49.02 -28.51 19.80
N GLU A 148 50.08 -27.91 19.25
CA GLU A 148 50.00 -26.93 18.16
C GLU A 148 49.32 -27.53 16.91
N SER A 149 49.67 -28.76 16.54
CA SER A 149 49.03 -29.46 15.43
C SER A 149 47.53 -29.61 15.66
N ARG A 150 47.11 -29.97 16.89
CA ARG A 150 45.69 -30.12 17.22
C ARG A 150 44.97 -28.77 17.21
N TYR A 151 45.57 -27.74 17.80
CA TYR A 151 45.04 -26.39 17.82
C TYR A 151 44.78 -25.87 16.39
N ASN A 152 45.78 -26.00 15.50
CA ASN A 152 45.67 -25.61 14.10
C ASN A 152 44.55 -26.35 13.36
N GLN A 153 44.30 -27.63 13.69
CA GLN A 153 43.19 -28.39 13.09
C GLN A 153 41.82 -27.86 13.56
N ILE A 154 41.67 -27.55 14.84
CA ILE A 154 40.43 -27.00 15.40
C ILE A 154 40.16 -25.63 14.79
N GLU A 155 41.17 -24.76 14.71
CA GLU A 155 41.04 -23.43 14.11
C GLU A 155 40.58 -23.52 12.65
N ARG A 156 41.18 -24.40 11.84
CA ARG A 156 40.76 -24.62 10.44
C ARG A 156 39.31 -25.10 10.34
N LYS A 157 38.87 -26.02 11.22
CA LYS A 157 37.46 -26.48 11.25
C LYS A 157 36.51 -25.34 11.61
N LEU A 158 36.87 -24.53 12.59
CA LEU A 158 36.07 -23.40 13.05
C LEU A 158 35.97 -22.31 11.97
N GLN A 159 37.08 -21.98 11.30
CA GLN A 159 37.07 -21.10 10.12
C GLN A 159 36.20 -21.66 8.99
N GLY A 160 36.24 -22.98 8.74
CA GLY A 160 35.37 -23.66 7.78
C GLY A 160 33.88 -23.49 8.13
N LYS A 161 33.52 -23.71 9.40
CA LYS A 161 32.14 -23.55 9.89
C LYS A 161 31.66 -22.10 9.84
N LEU A 162 32.52 -21.14 10.15
CA LEU A 162 32.20 -19.72 10.00
C LEU A 162 31.91 -19.34 8.54
N ARG A 163 32.69 -19.87 7.58
CA ARG A 163 32.44 -19.67 6.15
C ARG A 163 31.13 -20.32 5.68
N GLU A 164 30.78 -21.49 6.20
CA GLU A 164 29.47 -22.11 5.93
C GLU A 164 28.32 -21.26 6.47
N HIS A 165 28.45 -20.75 7.69
CA HIS A 165 27.46 -19.90 8.31
C HIS A 165 27.23 -18.60 7.52
N THR A 166 28.30 -17.91 7.10
CA THR A 166 28.17 -16.68 6.29
C THR A 166 27.53 -16.96 4.92
N ARG A 167 27.86 -18.09 4.28
CA ARG A 167 27.19 -18.53 3.05
C ARG A 167 25.69 -18.77 3.25
N LYS A 168 25.29 -19.37 4.37
CA LYS A 168 23.88 -19.61 4.70
C LYS A 168 23.12 -18.31 4.98
N LEU A 169 23.72 -17.35 5.67
CA LEU A 169 23.12 -16.03 5.86
C LEU A 169 22.88 -15.31 4.53
N ALA A 170 23.88 -15.31 3.63
CA ALA A 170 23.73 -14.74 2.29
C ALA A 170 22.61 -15.43 1.48
N GLN A 171 22.45 -16.76 1.64
CA GLN A 171 21.37 -17.50 1.00
C GLN A 171 19.99 -17.09 1.53
N ILE A 172 19.86 -16.86 2.85
CA ILE A 172 18.61 -16.37 3.46
C ILE A 172 18.26 -14.97 2.94
N GLU A 173 19.23 -14.07 2.86
CA GLU A 173 19.04 -12.71 2.33
C GLU A 173 18.62 -12.72 0.85
N LYS A 174 19.22 -13.61 0.05
CA LYS A 174 18.79 -13.80 -1.34
C LYS A 174 17.35 -14.29 -1.44
N LEU A 175 16.97 -15.27 -0.61
CA LEU A 175 15.60 -15.80 -0.60
C LEU A 175 14.57 -14.77 -0.13
N SER A 176 14.89 -13.96 0.89
CA SER A 176 13.99 -12.89 1.35
C SER A 176 13.78 -11.82 0.28
N GLY A 177 14.83 -11.48 -0.48
CA GLY A 177 14.73 -10.61 -1.64
C GLY A 177 13.79 -11.16 -2.72
N LEU A 178 13.92 -12.45 -3.05
CA LEU A 178 13.03 -13.13 -4.01
C LEU A 178 11.56 -13.15 -3.53
N ILE A 179 11.31 -13.40 -2.25
CA ILE A 179 9.97 -13.38 -1.68
C ILE A 179 9.34 -11.99 -1.78
N ARG A 180 10.12 -10.92 -1.53
CA ARG A 180 9.63 -9.55 -1.67
C ARG A 180 9.21 -9.26 -3.11
N VAL A 181 10.07 -9.57 -4.08
CA VAL A 181 9.76 -9.39 -5.51
C VAL A 181 8.53 -10.20 -5.91
N ALA A 182 8.44 -11.47 -5.47
CA ALA A 182 7.28 -12.31 -5.74
C ALA A 182 5.96 -11.73 -5.18
N ARG A 183 6.00 -11.14 -3.98
CA ARG A 183 4.83 -10.45 -3.40
C ARG A 183 4.45 -9.21 -4.20
N GLU A 184 5.41 -8.37 -4.56
CA GLU A 184 5.16 -7.18 -5.41
C GLU A 184 4.57 -7.57 -6.76
N THR A 185 5.05 -8.66 -7.38
CA THR A 185 4.48 -9.18 -8.63
C THR A 185 3.06 -9.69 -8.44
N LEU A 186 2.76 -10.36 -7.32
CA LEU A 186 1.42 -10.87 -7.03
C LEU A 186 0.43 -9.73 -6.79
N GLU A 187 0.79 -8.70 -6.03
CA GLU A 187 -0.03 -7.50 -5.83
C GLU A 187 -0.29 -6.71 -7.12
N ASN A 188 0.67 -6.73 -8.06
CA ASN A 188 0.47 -6.13 -9.39
C ASN A 188 -0.50 -6.96 -10.23
N LEU A 189 -0.38 -8.30 -10.20
CA LEU A 189 -1.29 -9.19 -10.91
C LEU A 189 -2.72 -9.15 -10.35
N ASP A 190 -2.89 -9.08 -9.02
CA ASP A 190 -4.20 -8.93 -8.39
C ASP A 190 -4.87 -7.62 -8.82
N ARG A 191 -4.14 -6.50 -8.82
CA ARG A 191 -4.65 -5.21 -9.33
C ARG A 191 -5.08 -5.29 -10.80
N PHE A 192 -4.27 -5.95 -11.63
CA PHE A 192 -4.61 -6.15 -13.05
C PHE A 192 -5.85 -7.03 -13.22
N PHE A 193 -6.01 -8.07 -12.40
CA PHE A 193 -7.19 -8.93 -12.42
C PHE A 193 -8.47 -8.18 -11.99
N ASP A 194 -8.37 -7.34 -10.96
CA ASP A 194 -9.48 -6.48 -10.51
C ASP A 194 -9.88 -5.46 -11.60
N GLU A 195 -8.91 -4.89 -12.30
CA GLU A 195 -9.15 -3.98 -13.44
C GLU A 195 -9.88 -4.72 -14.58
N GLN A 196 -9.39 -5.90 -14.99
CA GLN A 196 -10.04 -6.71 -16.03
C GLN A 196 -11.45 -7.15 -15.66
N LEU A 197 -11.70 -7.53 -14.40
CA LEU A 197 -13.05 -7.82 -13.90
C LEU A 197 -13.95 -6.58 -13.95
N GLY A 198 -13.38 -5.42 -13.61
CA GLY A 198 -14.06 -4.13 -13.70
C GLY A 198 -14.49 -3.82 -15.12
N ASP A 199 -13.56 -3.90 -16.07
CA ASP A 199 -13.75 -3.65 -17.50
C ASP A 199 -14.73 -4.63 -18.13
N TYR A 200 -14.64 -5.92 -17.80
CA TYR A 200 -15.60 -6.92 -18.26
C TYR A 200 -17.01 -6.60 -17.77
N GLY A 201 -17.16 -6.21 -16.50
CA GLY A 201 -18.45 -5.78 -15.95
C GLY A 201 -19.01 -4.51 -16.64
N VAL A 202 -18.14 -3.59 -17.07
CA VAL A 202 -18.55 -2.41 -17.86
C VAL A 202 -18.98 -2.82 -19.27
N ALA A 203 -18.20 -3.68 -19.95
CA ALA A 203 -18.50 -4.16 -21.30
C ALA A 203 -19.82 -4.94 -21.35
N GLN A 204 -20.08 -5.81 -20.37
CA GLN A 204 -21.35 -6.54 -20.26
C GLN A 204 -22.53 -5.57 -20.09
N ARG A 205 -22.36 -4.49 -19.31
CA ARG A 205 -23.41 -3.48 -19.15
C ARG A 205 -23.70 -2.75 -20.45
N LEU A 206 -22.67 -2.28 -21.15
CA LEU A 206 -22.82 -1.59 -22.42
C LEU A 206 -23.55 -2.49 -23.43
N LEU A 207 -23.18 -3.76 -23.49
CA LEU A 207 -23.83 -4.74 -24.34
C LEU A 207 -25.30 -4.98 -23.95
N GLU A 208 -25.62 -5.09 -22.66
CA GLU A 208 -27.00 -5.23 -22.19
C GLU A 208 -27.84 -3.97 -22.46
N GLU A 209 -27.26 -2.78 -22.30
CA GLU A 209 -27.92 -1.50 -22.63
C GLU A 209 -28.19 -1.37 -24.13
N ASP A 210 -27.22 -1.72 -24.98
CA ASP A 210 -27.38 -1.70 -26.44
C ASP A 210 -28.41 -2.74 -26.90
N TRP A 211 -28.40 -3.94 -26.30
CA TRP A 211 -29.42 -4.97 -26.58
C TRP A 211 -30.83 -4.50 -26.21
N ARG A 212 -30.99 -3.82 -25.07
CA ARG A 212 -32.29 -3.26 -24.67
C ARG A 212 -32.74 -2.17 -25.64
N ARG A 213 -31.87 -1.22 -25.99
CA ARG A 213 -32.19 -0.18 -26.99
C ARG A 213 -32.60 -0.80 -28.33
N ALA A 214 -31.86 -1.79 -28.81
CA ALA A 214 -32.21 -2.50 -30.05
C ALA A 214 -33.55 -3.26 -29.93
N HIS A 215 -33.81 -3.87 -28.78
CA HIS A 215 -35.06 -4.57 -28.50
C HIS A 215 -36.25 -3.62 -28.49
N ASP A 216 -36.14 -2.50 -27.77
CA ASP A 216 -37.19 -1.48 -27.68
C ASP A 216 -37.46 -0.83 -29.04
N ALA A 217 -36.41 -0.51 -29.80
CA ALA A 217 -36.54 -0.03 -31.18
C ALA A 217 -37.23 -1.05 -32.09
N ASN A 218 -36.97 -2.35 -31.90
CA ASN A 218 -37.63 -3.40 -32.67
C ASN A 218 -39.10 -3.60 -32.26
N LEU A 219 -39.42 -3.49 -30.97
CA LEU A 219 -40.80 -3.49 -30.48
C LEU A 219 -41.57 -2.29 -31.04
N GLU A 220 -40.96 -1.11 -31.04
CA GLU A 220 -41.58 0.11 -31.57
C GLU A 220 -41.76 0.04 -33.09
N ARG A 221 -40.74 -0.43 -33.82
CA ARG A 221 -40.87 -0.76 -35.25
C ARG A 221 -42.02 -1.73 -35.49
N SER A 222 -42.11 -2.80 -34.69
CA SER A 222 -43.18 -3.80 -34.81
C SER A 222 -44.55 -3.16 -34.54
N ARG A 223 -44.67 -2.31 -33.52
CA ARG A 223 -45.89 -1.55 -33.21
C ARG A 223 -46.29 -0.65 -34.37
N ILE A 224 -45.34 0.08 -34.96
CA ILE A 224 -45.59 0.97 -36.08
C ILE A 224 -46.09 0.18 -37.29
N LEU A 225 -45.36 -0.87 -37.69
CA LEU A 225 -45.70 -1.68 -38.86
C LEU A 225 -47.01 -2.45 -38.72
N THR A 226 -47.39 -2.87 -37.49
CA THR A 226 -48.59 -3.69 -37.27
C THR A 226 -49.83 -2.89 -36.88
N ARG A 227 -49.68 -1.76 -36.17
CA ARG A 227 -50.81 -1.01 -35.60
C ARG A 227 -50.91 0.43 -36.06
N ALA A 228 -49.79 1.09 -36.37
CA ALA A 228 -49.80 2.53 -36.67
C ALA A 228 -49.87 2.85 -38.17
N VAL A 229 -49.24 2.04 -39.03
CA VAL A 229 -49.23 2.26 -40.48
C VAL A 229 -50.55 1.77 -41.07
N GLN A 230 -51.49 2.70 -41.28
CA GLN A 230 -52.77 2.42 -41.93
C GLN A 230 -52.68 2.44 -43.48
N GLY A 231 -51.59 2.97 -44.04
CA GLY A 231 -51.30 3.00 -45.47
C GLY A 231 -49.95 3.64 -45.79
N LEU A 232 -49.31 3.20 -46.89
CA LEU A 232 -48.07 3.78 -47.42
C LEU A 232 -48.42 4.76 -48.54
N TYR A 233 -48.26 6.05 -48.29
CA TYR A 233 -48.51 7.10 -49.28
C TYR A 233 -47.18 7.58 -49.86
N TYR A 234 -46.97 7.32 -51.14
CA TYR A 234 -45.82 7.84 -51.88
C TYR A 234 -46.10 9.26 -52.33
N VAL A 235 -45.49 10.25 -51.66
CA VAL A 235 -45.45 11.63 -52.15
C VAL A 235 -44.17 11.80 -52.96
N ARG A 236 -44.31 11.96 -54.28
CA ARG A 236 -43.18 12.32 -55.14
C ARG A 236 -42.76 13.75 -54.80
N VAL A 237 -41.72 13.89 -53.97
CA VAL A 237 -41.11 15.19 -53.66
C VAL A 237 -40.57 15.75 -54.97
N ARG A 238 -41.24 16.77 -55.51
CA ARG A 238 -40.63 17.61 -56.53
C ARG A 238 -39.54 18.41 -55.82
N ASN A 239 -38.29 18.02 -56.02
CA ASN A 239 -37.14 18.77 -55.53
C ASN A 239 -37.16 20.16 -56.17
N THR A 240 -37.72 21.15 -55.49
CA THR A 240 -37.28 22.53 -55.65
C THR A 240 -35.89 22.63 -55.01
N PRO A 241 -34.84 23.06 -55.75
CA PRO A 241 -33.54 23.27 -55.15
C PRO A 241 -33.67 24.38 -54.11
N VAL A 242 -33.53 24.03 -52.83
CA VAL A 242 -33.38 25.01 -51.75
C VAL A 242 -31.96 25.55 -51.85
N SER A 243 -31.76 26.54 -52.73
CA SER A 243 -30.49 27.26 -52.91
C SER A 243 -30.32 28.40 -51.91
N VAL A 244 -31.04 28.37 -50.79
CA VAL A 244 -30.89 29.33 -49.70
C VAL A 244 -30.58 28.52 -48.45
N PRO A 245 -29.43 28.72 -47.79
CA PRO A 245 -29.21 28.14 -46.48
C PRO A 245 -30.36 28.60 -45.60
N VAL A 246 -31.09 27.64 -45.01
CA VAL A 246 -32.08 27.95 -43.99
C VAL A 246 -31.35 28.79 -42.95
N ALA A 247 -31.83 30.02 -42.73
CA ALA A 247 -31.29 30.86 -41.66
C ALA A 247 -31.31 30.03 -40.38
N ASP A 248 -30.20 30.04 -39.64
CA ASP A 248 -30.05 29.33 -38.39
C ASP A 248 -31.36 29.50 -37.57
N PRO A 249 -32.10 28.42 -37.22
CA PRO A 249 -33.44 28.50 -36.62
C PRO A 249 -33.46 29.13 -35.20
N LEU A 250 -32.40 29.85 -34.83
CA LEU A 250 -31.99 30.19 -33.48
C LEU A 250 -32.39 31.61 -33.04
N SER A 251 -33.63 32.02 -33.30
CA SER A 251 -34.20 33.21 -32.63
C SER A 251 -34.52 32.97 -31.14
N LEU A 252 -34.45 31.73 -30.65
CA LEU A 252 -34.78 31.30 -29.28
C LEU A 252 -33.55 30.79 -28.49
N ARG A 253 -32.39 31.46 -28.59
CA ARG A 253 -31.34 31.26 -27.59
C ARG A 253 -31.72 32.02 -26.32
N TYR A 254 -31.43 31.44 -25.15
CA TYR A 254 -31.43 32.16 -23.88
C TYR A 254 -30.47 33.36 -24.01
N LYS A 255 -31.04 34.56 -23.98
CA LYS A 255 -30.33 35.79 -24.34
C LYS A 255 -29.76 36.48 -23.11
N SER A 256 -30.22 36.14 -21.91
CA SER A 256 -29.82 36.79 -20.66
C SER A 256 -29.25 35.79 -19.64
N ARG A 257 -28.37 36.26 -18.75
CA ARG A 257 -27.74 35.43 -17.71
C ARG A 257 -28.75 34.88 -16.68
N ASN A 258 -29.86 35.60 -16.52
CA ASN A 258 -30.99 35.27 -15.66
C ASN A 258 -32.02 34.30 -16.26
N ASP A 259 -31.79 33.79 -17.48
CA ASP A 259 -32.74 32.89 -18.14
C ASP A 259 -32.99 31.58 -17.36
N ILE A 260 -34.04 30.88 -17.76
CA ILE A 260 -34.38 29.54 -17.27
C ILE A 260 -33.28 28.56 -17.71
N VAL A 261 -33.02 27.51 -16.92
CA VAL A 261 -32.05 26.46 -17.28
C VAL A 261 -32.53 25.77 -18.57
N PRO A 262 -31.72 25.73 -19.65
CA PRO A 262 -32.16 25.20 -20.94
C PRO A 262 -32.53 23.72 -20.90
N GLY A 263 -33.71 23.36 -21.41
CA GLY A 263 -34.09 21.96 -21.64
C GLY A 263 -34.40 21.14 -20.37
N CYS A 264 -34.60 21.82 -19.23
CA CYS A 264 -34.92 21.22 -17.94
C CYS A 264 -36.31 21.65 -17.47
N ASP A 265 -37.05 20.72 -16.86
CA ASP A 265 -38.36 21.02 -16.30
C ASP A 265 -38.20 21.86 -15.02
N GLY A 266 -38.93 22.98 -14.94
CA GLY A 266 -38.82 23.96 -13.86
C GLY A 266 -39.26 23.46 -12.47
N ASP A 267 -40.08 22.42 -12.42
CA ASP A 267 -40.80 21.97 -11.23
C ASP A 267 -40.28 20.64 -10.64
N THR A 268 -39.23 20.06 -11.19
CA THR A 268 -38.63 18.83 -10.64
C THR A 268 -37.64 19.16 -9.52
N ASP A 269 -37.89 18.61 -8.32
CA ASP A 269 -36.92 18.57 -7.21
C ASP A 269 -35.70 17.73 -7.66
N ALA A 270 -34.73 18.43 -8.25
CA ALA A 270 -33.49 17.85 -8.74
C ALA A 270 -32.59 17.48 -7.57
N ALA A 271 -32.42 16.17 -7.32
CA ALA A 271 -31.46 15.66 -6.35
C ALA A 271 -30.17 15.21 -7.06
N LEU A 272 -29.03 15.78 -6.66
CA LEU A 272 -27.72 15.33 -7.11
C LEU A 272 -27.31 14.03 -6.38
N PRO A 273 -26.65 13.09 -7.07
CA PRO A 273 -26.04 11.93 -6.42
C PRO A 273 -25.02 12.35 -5.34
N ASP A 274 -24.98 11.61 -4.23
CA ASP A 274 -24.07 11.85 -3.09
C ASP A 274 -22.60 11.94 -3.52
N GLU A 275 -22.20 11.21 -4.58
CA GLU A 275 -20.83 11.21 -5.09
C GLU A 275 -20.44 12.54 -5.74
N LEU A 276 -21.42 13.29 -6.26
CA LEU A 276 -21.23 14.60 -6.88
C LEU A 276 -21.41 15.77 -5.91
N GLU A 277 -22.06 15.54 -4.75
CA GLU A 277 -22.31 16.57 -3.72
C GLU A 277 -21.01 17.29 -3.32
N TYR A 278 -19.89 16.56 -3.19
CA TYR A 278 -18.60 17.16 -2.85
C TYR A 278 -18.07 18.15 -3.92
N PHE A 279 -18.32 17.88 -5.19
CA PHE A 279 -17.91 18.77 -6.27
C PHE A 279 -18.81 19.98 -6.36
N PHE A 280 -20.12 19.79 -6.14
CA PHE A 280 -21.09 20.87 -6.06
C PHE A 280 -20.83 21.78 -4.84
N ASP A 281 -20.45 21.20 -3.71
CA ASP A 281 -20.00 21.91 -2.51
C ASP A 281 -18.86 22.88 -2.84
N ALA A 282 -17.90 22.48 -3.69
CA ALA A 282 -16.83 23.38 -4.14
C ALA A 282 -17.35 24.52 -5.03
N VAL A 283 -18.32 24.27 -5.90
CA VAL A 283 -18.96 25.31 -6.71
C VAL A 283 -19.67 26.33 -5.81
N THR A 284 -20.38 25.89 -4.77
CA THR A 284 -21.04 26.79 -3.81
C THR A 284 -20.05 27.64 -2.99
N GLU A 285 -18.76 27.29 -2.98
CA GLU A 285 -17.72 28.05 -2.29
C GLU A 285 -17.05 29.14 -3.14
N ILE A 286 -17.40 29.22 -4.43
CA ILE A 286 -16.91 30.27 -5.32
C ILE A 286 -17.29 31.64 -4.73
N PRO A 287 -16.31 32.57 -4.58
CA PRO A 287 -16.57 33.90 -4.05
C PRO A 287 -17.62 34.68 -4.84
N MET A 288 -18.43 35.45 -4.12
CA MET A 288 -19.49 36.33 -4.64
C MET A 288 -19.01 37.19 -5.79
N GLN A 289 -17.78 37.70 -5.71
CA GLN A 289 -17.27 38.65 -6.70
C GLN A 289 -17.18 38.08 -8.12
N TYR A 290 -17.12 36.76 -8.25
CA TYR A 290 -16.91 36.04 -9.51
C TYR A 290 -18.21 35.50 -10.11
N TRP A 291 -19.33 35.63 -9.41
CA TRP A 291 -20.65 35.33 -9.95
C TRP A 291 -21.19 36.55 -10.71
N ALA A 292 -21.57 36.39 -11.98
CA ALA A 292 -21.95 37.50 -12.83
C ALA A 292 -23.15 38.30 -12.27
N ASP A 293 -24.15 37.61 -11.73
CA ASP A 293 -25.39 38.22 -11.24
C ASP A 293 -25.26 38.76 -9.81
N LEU A 294 -24.40 38.16 -8.97
CA LEU A 294 -24.19 38.60 -7.59
C LEU A 294 -23.15 39.73 -7.49
N LYS A 295 -22.19 39.81 -8.43
CA LYS A 295 -21.16 40.86 -8.49
C LYS A 295 -21.71 42.30 -8.39
N PRO A 296 -22.79 42.72 -9.07
CA PRO A 296 -23.34 44.06 -8.90
C PRO A 296 -23.98 44.31 -7.52
N GLN A 297 -24.23 43.25 -6.73
CA GLN A 297 -24.96 43.33 -5.47
C GLN A 297 -24.09 43.47 -4.22
N ARG A 298 -22.80 43.77 -4.39
CA ARG A 298 -21.83 43.90 -3.28
C ARG A 298 -22.27 44.89 -2.20
N SER A 299 -23.05 45.91 -2.56
CA SER A 299 -23.60 46.89 -1.63
C SER A 299 -24.66 46.30 -0.67
N LYS A 300 -25.27 45.16 -1.01
CA LYS A 300 -26.30 44.47 -0.22
C LYS A 300 -25.71 43.44 0.77
N LEU A 301 -24.39 43.40 0.93
CA LEU A 301 -23.71 42.50 1.87
C LEU A 301 -24.17 42.74 3.32
N PRO A 302 -24.06 41.72 4.21
CA PRO A 302 -24.41 41.85 5.61
C PRO A 302 -23.65 42.98 6.32
N ALA A 303 -24.21 43.48 7.43
CA ALA A 303 -23.56 44.50 8.26
C ALA A 303 -22.20 44.00 8.80
N PHE A 304 -21.23 44.92 8.88
CA PHE A 304 -19.84 44.63 9.27
C PHE A 304 -19.71 43.99 10.65
N GLU A 305 -20.60 44.33 11.59
CA GLU A 305 -20.66 43.77 12.94
C GLU A 305 -20.83 42.24 12.95
N LYS A 306 -21.40 41.67 11.87
CA LYS A 306 -21.63 40.23 11.76
C LYS A 306 -20.45 39.47 11.16
N PHE A 307 -19.41 40.17 10.69
CA PHE A 307 -18.33 39.53 9.93
C PHE A 307 -17.54 38.52 10.76
N ASP A 308 -17.28 38.80 12.04
CA ASP A 308 -16.57 37.86 12.90
C ASP A 308 -17.36 36.55 13.09
N TYR A 309 -18.66 36.66 13.36
CA TYR A 309 -19.54 35.51 13.50
C TYR A 309 -19.65 34.70 12.20
N LEU A 310 -19.83 35.37 11.06
CA LEU A 310 -19.91 34.72 9.74
C LEU A 310 -18.58 34.07 9.35
N GLY A 311 -17.45 34.69 9.71
CA GLY A 311 -16.12 34.13 9.54
C GLY A 311 -15.93 32.83 10.31
N GLN A 312 -16.42 32.75 11.56
CA GLN A 312 -16.37 31.54 12.37
C GLN A 312 -17.22 30.41 11.78
N LEU A 313 -18.45 30.71 11.33
CA LEU A 313 -19.32 29.73 10.66
C LEU A 313 -18.67 29.16 9.41
N ARG A 314 -18.09 30.03 8.57
CA ARG A 314 -17.35 29.63 7.37
C ARG A 314 -16.18 28.70 7.73
N GLN A 315 -15.36 29.04 8.72
CA GLN A 315 -14.25 28.20 9.15
C GLN A 315 -14.70 26.82 9.66
N ALA A 316 -15.82 26.75 10.40
CA ALA A 316 -16.40 25.50 10.85
C ALA A 316 -16.86 24.62 9.68
N ARG A 317 -17.49 25.22 8.65
CA ARG A 317 -17.92 24.52 7.43
C ARG A 317 -16.74 23.94 6.65
N PHE A 318 -15.68 24.70 6.43
CA PHE A 318 -14.48 24.20 5.74
C PHE A 318 -13.81 23.04 6.49
N LYS A 319 -13.76 23.09 7.83
CA LYS A 319 -13.30 21.98 8.66
C LYS A 319 -14.14 20.72 8.46
N ALA A 320 -15.47 20.83 8.53
CA ALA A 320 -16.38 19.69 8.32
C ALA A 320 -16.24 19.08 6.90
N ARG A 321 -16.19 19.91 5.85
CA ARG A 321 -16.04 19.43 4.46
C ARG A 321 -14.71 18.70 4.23
N SER A 322 -13.62 19.16 4.85
CA SER A 322 -12.32 18.48 4.77
C SER A 322 -12.30 17.08 5.40
N GLN A 323 -13.17 16.82 6.39
CA GLN A 323 -13.26 15.52 7.07
C GLN A 323 -14.11 14.50 6.29
N ARG A 324 -15.08 14.94 5.48
CA ARG A 324 -15.90 14.04 4.63
C ARG A 324 -15.03 13.23 3.65
N LEU A 325 -13.95 13.80 3.13
CA LEU A 325 -13.08 13.16 2.14
C LEU A 325 -12.35 11.91 2.66
N THR A 326 -12.00 11.91 3.95
CA THR A 326 -11.22 10.83 4.57
C THR A 326 -12.05 9.57 4.82
N VAL A 327 -13.38 9.67 4.84
CA VAL A 327 -14.28 8.57 5.20
C VAL A 327 -14.69 7.72 3.99
N ASN A 328 -14.69 8.30 2.79
CA ASN A 328 -15.16 7.65 1.56
C ASN A 328 -14.02 7.01 0.72
N ALA A 329 -12.95 6.51 1.35
CA ALA A 329 -11.88 5.77 0.65
C ALA A 329 -12.26 4.29 0.45
N GLY A 330 -13.39 4.04 -0.21
CA GLY A 330 -13.84 2.70 -0.58
C GLY A 330 -13.12 2.18 -1.83
N THR A 331 -13.15 0.86 -2.02
CA THR A 331 -12.57 0.16 -3.18
C THR A 331 -13.46 0.25 -4.44
N ASP A 332 -14.29 1.30 -4.55
CA ASP A 332 -15.23 1.45 -5.67
C ASP A 332 -14.52 2.03 -6.89
N THR A 333 -14.73 1.45 -8.07
CA THR A 333 -14.07 1.86 -9.33
C THR A 333 -14.38 3.31 -9.68
N LEU A 334 -15.57 3.80 -9.32
CA LEU A 334 -15.95 5.21 -9.49
C LEU A 334 -15.07 6.14 -8.64
N GLN A 335 -14.83 5.79 -7.38
CA GLN A 335 -14.02 6.61 -6.48
C GLN A 335 -12.56 6.67 -6.93
N ALA A 336 -12.04 5.56 -7.48
CA ALA A 336 -10.71 5.54 -8.09
C ALA A 336 -10.62 6.52 -9.27
N ARG A 337 -11.60 6.52 -10.18
CA ARG A 337 -11.62 7.42 -11.35
C ARG A 337 -11.86 8.89 -11.00
N LEU A 338 -12.64 9.18 -9.95
CA LEU A 338 -12.85 10.54 -9.44
C LEU A 338 -11.67 11.08 -8.61
N HIS A 339 -10.71 10.23 -8.23
CA HIS A 339 -9.66 10.58 -7.27
C HIS A 339 -8.82 11.78 -7.71
N THR A 340 -8.45 11.85 -8.99
CA THR A 340 -7.64 12.95 -9.53
C THR A 340 -8.38 14.28 -9.43
N VAL A 341 -9.67 14.30 -9.75
CA VAL A 341 -10.54 15.48 -9.65
C VAL A 341 -10.77 15.87 -8.18
N HIS A 342 -10.91 14.89 -7.27
CA HIS A 342 -11.02 15.15 -5.84
C HIS A 342 -9.79 15.87 -5.28
N ILE A 343 -8.58 15.45 -5.67
CA ILE A 343 -7.32 16.11 -5.25
C ILE A 343 -7.31 17.57 -5.74
N GLN A 344 -7.70 17.82 -6.99
CA GLN A 344 -7.78 19.17 -7.55
C GLN A 344 -8.80 20.04 -6.79
N ASN A 345 -9.99 19.52 -6.47
CA ASN A 345 -10.97 20.25 -5.66
C ASN A 345 -10.48 20.54 -4.24
N GLN A 346 -9.76 19.59 -3.63
CA GLN A 346 -9.23 19.77 -2.29
C GLN A 346 -8.20 20.89 -2.20
N SER A 347 -7.35 21.04 -3.23
CA SER A 347 -6.36 22.13 -3.25
C SER A 347 -7.03 23.51 -3.32
N MET A 348 -8.10 23.64 -4.11
CA MET A 348 -8.90 24.86 -4.24
C MET A 348 -9.66 25.20 -2.95
N LEU A 349 -10.32 24.22 -2.33
CA LEU A 349 -11.01 24.43 -1.06
C LEU A 349 -10.03 24.86 0.06
N LYS A 350 -8.82 24.30 0.09
CA LYS A 350 -7.75 24.73 1.00
C LYS A 350 -7.25 26.15 0.74
N GLN A 351 -7.30 26.62 -0.51
CA GLN A 351 -6.97 28.00 -0.86
C GLN A 351 -8.06 28.96 -0.35
N TRP A 352 -9.34 28.64 -0.59
CA TRP A 352 -10.46 29.48 -0.13
C TRP A 352 -10.68 29.46 1.37
N SER A 353 -10.30 28.38 2.07
CA SER A 353 -10.38 28.31 3.53
C SER A 353 -9.42 29.27 4.24
N ARG A 354 -8.39 29.76 3.53
CA ARG A 354 -7.42 30.74 4.06
C ARG A 354 -7.90 32.19 3.93
N LEU A 355 -8.95 32.43 3.14
CA LEU A 355 -9.52 33.77 2.97
C LEU A 355 -10.28 34.16 4.25
N THR A 356 -9.97 35.32 4.80
CA THR A 356 -10.59 35.86 6.01
C THR A 356 -11.34 37.14 5.70
N LEU A 357 -12.48 37.34 6.38
CA LEU A 357 -13.27 38.55 6.23
C LEU A 357 -12.46 39.77 6.74
N PRO A 358 -12.52 40.91 6.04
CA PRO A 358 -11.78 42.10 6.42
C PRO A 358 -12.39 42.74 7.68
N ALA A 359 -11.54 43.22 8.59
CA ALA A 359 -11.97 44.13 9.64
C ALA A 359 -12.40 45.47 9.03
N PHE A 360 -13.46 46.08 9.57
CA PHE A 360 -13.88 47.42 9.17
C PHE A 360 -12.88 48.46 9.70
N THR A 361 -12.22 49.21 8.82
CA THR A 361 -11.22 50.22 9.21
C THR A 361 -11.74 51.65 8.97
N HIS A 362 -11.88 52.08 7.71
CA HIS A 362 -12.26 53.47 7.39
C HIS A 362 -13.24 53.64 6.22
N SER A 363 -13.33 52.68 5.28
CA SER A 363 -14.21 52.79 4.11
C SER A 363 -15.16 51.59 4.00
N SER A 364 -16.47 51.85 4.06
CA SER A 364 -17.51 50.82 3.89
C SER A 364 -17.44 50.20 2.50
N VAL A 365 -17.24 51.00 1.46
CA VAL A 365 -17.15 50.53 0.07
C VAL A 365 -15.95 49.60 -0.15
N GLN A 366 -14.77 49.97 0.36
CA GLN A 366 -13.57 49.12 0.25
C GLN A 366 -13.71 47.84 1.09
N THR A 367 -14.31 47.94 2.27
CA THR A 367 -14.56 46.79 3.14
C THR A 367 -15.55 45.82 2.50
N GLN A 368 -16.64 46.32 1.89
CA GLN A 368 -17.59 45.50 1.13
C GLN A 368 -16.95 44.86 -0.11
N ALA A 369 -16.11 45.60 -0.85
CA ALA A 369 -15.39 45.05 -2.00
C ALA A 369 -14.44 43.90 -1.60
N ARG A 370 -13.70 44.06 -0.49
CA ARG A 370 -12.86 43.00 0.06
C ARG A 370 -13.67 41.86 0.66
N ALA A 371 -14.82 42.12 1.27
CA ALA A 371 -15.68 41.06 1.79
C ALA A 371 -16.28 40.21 0.66
N ALA A 372 -16.58 40.82 -0.50
CA ALA A 372 -17.08 40.12 -1.68
C ALA A 372 -16.09 39.12 -2.30
N THR A 373 -14.78 39.28 -2.06
CA THR A 373 -13.76 38.30 -2.47
C THR A 373 -13.72 37.08 -1.54
N VAL A 374 -14.39 37.15 -0.39
CA VAL A 374 -14.37 36.13 0.66
C VAL A 374 -15.72 35.41 0.75
N PHE A 375 -16.83 36.14 0.84
CA PHE A 375 -18.17 35.55 0.95
C PHE A 375 -18.47 34.65 -0.25
N SER A 376 -18.83 33.40 0.01
CA SER A 376 -19.22 32.44 -1.04
C SER A 376 -20.73 32.42 -1.28
N LEU A 377 -21.15 31.76 -2.36
CA LEU A 377 -22.56 31.54 -2.65
C LEU A 377 -23.29 30.89 -1.46
N GLU A 378 -22.65 29.91 -0.81
CA GLU A 378 -23.19 29.25 0.37
C GLU A 378 -23.39 30.22 1.54
N ASP A 379 -22.42 31.11 1.81
CA ASP A 379 -22.54 32.12 2.88
C ASP A 379 -23.73 33.07 2.63
N LEU A 380 -23.92 33.48 1.38
CA LEU A 380 -25.00 34.37 1.00
C LEU A 380 -26.37 33.68 1.07
N SER A 381 -26.44 32.40 0.69
CA SER A 381 -27.67 31.61 0.73
C SER A 381 -28.20 31.36 2.15
N GLN A 382 -27.31 31.33 3.15
CA GLN A 382 -27.69 31.11 4.56
C GLN A 382 -27.83 32.43 5.33
N SER A 383 -26.90 33.37 5.13
CA SER A 383 -26.72 34.53 6.01
C SER A 383 -26.86 35.89 5.31
N GLY A 384 -27.17 35.92 4.02
CA GLY A 384 -27.39 37.15 3.26
C GLY A 384 -28.60 37.99 3.74
N THR A 385 -28.67 39.24 3.28
CA THR A 385 -29.89 40.07 3.38
C THR A 385 -31.05 39.41 2.63
N ARG A 386 -32.32 39.70 2.96
CA ARG A 386 -33.48 38.96 2.40
C ARG A 386 -33.46 38.87 0.86
N SER A 387 -33.14 39.95 0.16
CA SER A 387 -33.02 39.97 -1.30
C SER A 387 -31.80 39.18 -1.79
N LEU A 388 -30.61 39.48 -1.27
CA LEU A 388 -29.37 38.78 -1.66
C LEU A 388 -29.42 37.28 -1.37
N ARG A 389 -30.08 36.88 -0.28
CA ARG A 389 -30.31 35.49 0.09
C ARG A 389 -31.21 34.79 -0.91
N SER A 390 -32.34 35.40 -1.29
CA SER A 390 -33.25 34.86 -2.29
C SER A 390 -32.55 34.69 -3.65
N GLU A 391 -31.73 35.66 -4.04
CA GLU A 391 -30.98 35.60 -5.30
C GLU A 391 -29.87 34.54 -5.28
N ALA A 392 -29.14 34.41 -4.17
CA ALA A 392 -28.15 33.36 -3.98
C ALA A 392 -28.77 31.96 -3.96
N GLN A 393 -29.93 31.79 -3.30
CA GLN A 393 -30.67 30.53 -3.28
C GLN A 393 -31.20 30.17 -4.68
N ALA A 394 -31.77 31.13 -5.41
CA ALA A 394 -32.22 30.92 -6.78
C ALA A 394 -31.06 30.50 -7.70
N LEU A 395 -29.90 31.15 -7.59
CA LEU A 395 -28.71 30.75 -8.36
C LEU A 395 -28.25 29.33 -8.00
N ARG A 396 -28.18 29.00 -6.70
CA ARG A 396 -27.82 27.64 -6.25
C ARG A 396 -28.77 26.58 -6.80
N GLN A 397 -30.08 26.82 -6.73
CA GLN A 397 -31.11 25.91 -7.26
C GLN A 397 -30.96 25.72 -8.78
N LYS A 398 -30.76 26.80 -9.55
CA LYS A 398 -30.54 26.72 -10.99
C LYS A 398 -29.26 25.94 -11.34
N LEU A 399 -28.18 26.11 -10.57
CA LEU A 399 -26.94 25.35 -10.76
C LEU A 399 -27.14 23.85 -10.47
N GLU A 400 -27.86 23.52 -9.41
CA GLU A 400 -28.20 22.14 -9.06
C GLU A 400 -29.08 21.49 -10.13
N GLN A 401 -30.13 22.18 -10.56
CA GLN A 401 -31.02 21.77 -11.65
C GLN A 401 -30.26 21.56 -12.97
N CYS A 402 -29.33 22.45 -13.32
CA CYS A 402 -28.47 22.31 -14.49
C CYS A 402 -27.65 21.02 -14.45
N GLN A 403 -27.11 20.64 -13.29
CA GLN A 403 -26.29 19.43 -13.16
C GLN A 403 -27.13 18.16 -13.19
N ALA A 404 -28.29 18.14 -12.53
CA ALA A 404 -29.20 17.01 -12.59
C ALA A 404 -29.73 16.77 -14.02
N CYS A 405 -30.12 17.84 -14.71
CA CYS A 405 -30.57 17.80 -16.09
C CYS A 405 -29.44 17.40 -17.06
N LEU A 406 -28.21 17.87 -16.82
CA LEU A 406 -27.04 17.43 -17.58
C LEU A 406 -26.82 15.93 -17.44
N LEU A 407 -26.95 15.36 -16.24
CA LEU A 407 -26.87 13.91 -16.02
C LEU A 407 -27.97 13.15 -16.78
N GLU A 408 -29.20 13.65 -16.74
CA GLU A 408 -30.33 13.05 -17.45
C GLU A 408 -30.08 13.02 -18.97
N LYS A 409 -29.64 14.15 -19.56
CA LYS A 409 -29.37 14.21 -21.00
C LYS A 409 -28.13 13.42 -21.40
N LEU A 410 -27.09 13.38 -20.56
CA LEU A 410 -25.94 12.51 -20.78
C LEU A 410 -26.38 11.03 -20.80
N ALA A 411 -27.28 10.61 -19.91
CA ALA A 411 -27.76 9.22 -19.85
C ALA A 411 -28.48 8.77 -21.13
N GLN A 412 -29.05 9.69 -21.91
CA GLN A 412 -29.69 9.41 -23.20
C GLN A 412 -28.66 9.12 -24.31
N LEU A 413 -27.42 9.56 -24.15
CA LEU A 413 -26.36 9.37 -25.14
C LEU A 413 -25.76 7.95 -25.10
N PRO A 414 -25.19 7.48 -26.23
CA PRO A 414 -24.51 6.19 -26.30
C PRO A 414 -23.45 6.02 -25.21
N GLY A 415 -23.46 4.86 -24.55
CA GLY A 415 -22.51 4.57 -23.47
C GLY A 415 -21.05 4.58 -23.91
N SER A 416 -20.75 4.24 -25.17
CA SER A 416 -19.41 4.31 -25.77
C SER A 416 -18.86 5.74 -25.80
N ILE A 417 -19.68 6.71 -26.19
CA ILE A 417 -19.33 8.13 -26.26
C ILE A 417 -19.15 8.69 -24.84
N ARG A 418 -20.07 8.35 -23.93
CA ARG A 418 -19.94 8.71 -22.51
C ARG A 418 -18.66 8.16 -21.89
N LEU A 419 -18.29 6.91 -22.19
CA LEU A 419 -17.05 6.29 -21.71
C LEU A 419 -15.82 7.06 -22.20
N GLN A 420 -15.78 7.38 -23.49
CA GLN A 420 -14.69 8.16 -24.09
C GLN A 420 -14.57 9.55 -23.45
N TRP A 421 -15.68 10.27 -23.28
CA TRP A 421 -15.67 11.58 -22.63
C TRP A 421 -15.27 11.49 -21.15
N GLY A 422 -15.71 10.45 -20.44
CA GLY A 422 -15.32 10.18 -19.06
C GLY A 422 -13.82 9.91 -18.91
N GLN A 423 -13.22 9.13 -19.80
CA GLN A 423 -11.77 8.88 -19.82
C GLN A 423 -10.97 10.17 -20.09
N LEU A 424 -11.41 10.97 -21.07
CA LEU A 424 -10.77 12.27 -21.35
C LEU A 424 -10.97 13.28 -20.22
N ALA A 425 -12.08 13.19 -19.49
CA ALA A 425 -12.33 13.96 -18.29
C ALA A 425 -11.44 13.48 -17.13
N GLU A 426 -11.21 12.20 -16.96
CA GLU A 426 -10.28 11.66 -15.95
C GLU A 426 -8.84 12.16 -16.18
N ASP A 427 -8.38 12.12 -17.44
CA ASP A 427 -7.04 12.55 -17.86
C ASP A 427 -6.84 14.08 -17.96
N ASP A 428 -7.88 14.88 -17.67
CA ASP A 428 -7.90 16.34 -17.85
C ASP A 428 -7.57 16.81 -19.28
N ARG A 429 -7.93 16.00 -20.29
CA ARG A 429 -7.67 16.25 -21.72
C ARG A 429 -8.88 16.81 -22.46
N ILE A 430 -10.06 16.73 -21.88
CA ILE A 430 -11.28 17.26 -22.48
C ILE A 430 -11.38 18.78 -22.31
N ARG A 431 -11.69 19.48 -23.42
CA ARG A 431 -11.95 20.93 -23.40
C ARG A 431 -13.37 21.18 -22.93
N VAL A 432 -13.57 21.16 -21.62
CA VAL A 432 -14.91 21.25 -20.99
C VAL A 432 -15.71 22.48 -21.44
N GLU A 433 -15.07 23.64 -21.58
CA GLU A 433 -15.72 24.89 -21.98
C GLU A 433 -16.13 24.93 -23.47
N GLN A 434 -15.54 24.06 -24.30
CA GLN A 434 -15.72 24.06 -25.76
C GLN A 434 -16.24 22.71 -26.24
N VAL A 435 -17.55 22.48 -26.03
CA VAL A 435 -18.23 21.22 -26.38
C VAL A 435 -18.08 20.86 -27.86
N SER A 436 -18.01 21.85 -28.76
CA SER A 436 -17.83 21.63 -30.20
C SER A 436 -16.53 20.91 -30.58
N TRP A 437 -15.57 20.81 -29.67
CA TRP A 437 -14.29 20.10 -29.88
C TRP A 437 -14.27 18.71 -29.24
N TRP A 438 -15.40 18.24 -28.71
CA TRP A 438 -15.47 16.93 -28.08
C TRP A 438 -15.43 15.83 -29.14
N PRO A 439 -14.62 14.78 -28.93
CA PRO A 439 -14.50 13.71 -29.91
C PRO A 439 -15.80 12.89 -29.98
N GLY A 440 -16.16 12.42 -31.17
CA GLY A 440 -17.37 11.62 -31.36
C GLY A 440 -18.68 12.40 -31.29
N LEU A 441 -18.65 13.74 -31.26
CA LEU A 441 -19.85 14.57 -31.21
C LEU A 441 -20.74 14.40 -32.44
N GLU A 442 -20.16 14.25 -33.64
CA GLU A 442 -20.91 13.95 -34.87
C GLU A 442 -21.70 12.63 -34.77
N GLN A 443 -21.17 11.62 -34.08
CA GLN A 443 -21.86 10.34 -33.85
C GLN A 443 -22.98 10.50 -32.82
N ALA A 444 -22.74 11.26 -31.74
CA ALA A 444 -23.77 11.57 -30.75
C ALA A 444 -24.95 12.36 -31.36
N GLU A 445 -24.66 13.32 -32.25
CA GLU A 445 -25.68 14.10 -32.96
C GLU A 445 -26.51 13.26 -33.93
N GLN A 446 -25.91 12.26 -34.58
CA GLN A 446 -26.64 11.33 -35.45
C GLN A 446 -27.62 10.45 -34.67
N ASP A 447 -27.26 10.04 -33.46
CA ASP A 447 -28.09 9.19 -32.61
C ASP A 447 -29.20 10.00 -31.91
N ASP A 448 -28.85 11.10 -31.25
CA ASP A 448 -29.82 12.01 -30.64
C ASP A 448 -29.32 13.47 -30.68
N PHE A 449 -29.75 14.17 -31.74
CA PHE A 449 -29.45 15.58 -31.95
C PHE A 449 -29.96 16.47 -30.80
N ASN A 450 -31.15 16.18 -30.25
CA ASN A 450 -31.76 17.04 -29.24
C ASN A 450 -31.05 16.90 -27.89
N ALA A 451 -30.73 15.67 -27.47
CA ALA A 451 -29.95 15.42 -26.26
C ALA A 451 -28.56 16.03 -26.35
N THR A 452 -27.83 15.79 -27.45
CA THR A 452 -26.47 16.31 -27.66
C THR A 452 -26.44 17.84 -27.68
N ARG A 453 -27.41 18.47 -28.35
CA ARG A 453 -27.56 19.92 -28.35
C ARG A 453 -27.87 20.47 -26.97
N THR A 454 -28.77 19.83 -26.22
CA THR A 454 -29.12 20.25 -24.85
C THR A 454 -27.91 20.17 -23.92
N VAL A 455 -27.09 19.12 -24.01
CA VAL A 455 -25.82 19.00 -23.28
C VAL A 455 -24.90 20.19 -23.59
N SER A 456 -24.74 20.53 -24.88
CA SER A 456 -23.90 21.66 -25.28
C SER A 456 -24.37 23.00 -24.70
N GLU A 457 -25.69 23.23 -24.69
CA GLU A 457 -26.30 24.46 -24.19
C GLU A 457 -26.29 24.56 -22.67
N LEU A 458 -26.47 23.43 -21.95
CA LEU A 458 -26.33 23.35 -20.49
C LEU A 458 -24.92 23.70 -20.04
N ILE A 459 -23.90 23.17 -20.72
CA ILE A 459 -22.50 23.46 -20.40
C ILE A 459 -22.17 24.92 -20.73
N ALA A 460 -22.64 25.43 -21.86
CA ALA A 460 -22.47 26.84 -22.20
C ALA A 460 -23.16 27.77 -21.18
N TRP A 461 -24.37 27.43 -20.75
CA TRP A 461 -25.10 28.14 -19.71
C TRP A 461 -24.37 28.11 -18.37
N TRP A 462 -23.84 26.94 -17.97
CA TRP A 462 -23.07 26.75 -16.74
C TRP A 462 -21.89 27.72 -16.63
N PHE A 463 -21.05 27.81 -17.67
CA PHE A 463 -19.89 28.71 -17.64
C PHE A 463 -20.25 30.19 -17.77
N ARG A 464 -21.42 30.55 -18.35
CA ARG A 464 -21.89 31.95 -18.42
C ARG A 464 -22.29 32.54 -17.07
N GLN A 465 -22.49 31.71 -16.03
CA GLN A 465 -22.81 32.16 -14.68
C GLN A 465 -21.61 32.85 -14.00
N LEU A 466 -20.38 32.51 -14.42
CA LEU A 466 -19.17 33.18 -13.96
C LEU A 466 -18.94 34.51 -14.69
N SER A 467 -18.32 35.47 -14.00
CA SER A 467 -17.85 36.71 -14.60
C SER A 467 -16.60 36.48 -15.45
N ASP A 468 -16.39 37.34 -16.46
CA ASP A 468 -15.23 37.22 -17.36
C ASP A 468 -13.89 37.39 -16.61
N ASP A 469 -13.89 38.11 -15.49
CA ASP A 469 -12.74 38.32 -14.60
C ASP A 469 -12.63 37.28 -13.45
N ALA A 470 -13.33 36.15 -13.55
CA ALA A 470 -13.22 35.05 -12.60
C ALA A 470 -11.79 34.49 -12.50
N ASP A 471 -11.34 34.22 -11.28
CA ASP A 471 -10.02 33.65 -11.03
C ASP A 471 -9.90 32.18 -11.47
N ALA A 472 -8.66 31.70 -11.56
CA ALA A 472 -8.38 30.34 -12.02
C ALA A 472 -9.00 29.27 -11.11
N ALA A 473 -9.08 29.51 -9.79
CA ALA A 473 -9.70 28.59 -8.85
C ALA A 473 -11.21 28.45 -9.09
N SER A 474 -11.93 29.56 -9.30
CA SER A 474 -13.37 29.52 -9.58
C SER A 474 -13.68 28.84 -10.92
N ARG A 475 -12.90 29.14 -11.96
CA ARG A 475 -13.01 28.46 -13.26
C ARG A 475 -12.73 26.96 -13.14
N SER A 476 -11.70 26.59 -12.39
CA SER A 476 -11.34 25.19 -12.15
C SER A 476 -12.41 24.45 -11.34
N ALA A 477 -13.08 25.07 -10.39
CA ALA A 477 -14.20 24.45 -9.67
C ALA A 477 -15.40 24.16 -10.61
N MET A 478 -15.76 25.11 -11.48
CA MET A 478 -16.79 24.89 -12.50
C MET A 478 -16.40 23.79 -13.48
N ARG A 479 -15.13 23.74 -13.89
CA ARG A 479 -14.57 22.70 -14.77
C ARG A 479 -14.60 21.32 -14.12
N ASN A 480 -14.19 21.24 -12.86
CA ASN A 480 -14.11 19.99 -12.10
C ASN A 480 -15.49 19.39 -11.84
N MET A 481 -16.52 20.23 -11.64
CA MET A 481 -17.90 19.74 -11.55
C MET A 481 -18.31 19.02 -12.84
N ILE A 482 -18.16 19.65 -14.01
CA ILE A 482 -18.53 19.02 -15.28
C ILE A 482 -17.68 17.76 -15.55
N ARG A 483 -16.38 17.78 -15.23
CA ARG A 483 -15.53 16.58 -15.34
C ARG A 483 -16.03 15.44 -14.46
N ALA A 484 -16.39 15.73 -13.21
CA ALA A 484 -16.96 14.74 -12.30
C ALA A 484 -18.30 14.20 -12.83
N THR A 485 -19.17 15.07 -13.35
CA THR A 485 -20.45 14.70 -13.99
C THR A 485 -20.23 13.78 -15.20
N LEU A 486 -19.23 14.05 -16.05
CA LEU A 486 -18.87 13.20 -17.18
C LEU A 486 -18.32 11.84 -16.75
N ILE A 487 -17.41 11.82 -15.76
CA ILE A 487 -16.84 10.57 -15.21
C ILE A 487 -17.97 9.73 -14.61
N PHE A 488 -18.87 10.35 -13.85
CA PHE A 488 -20.03 9.68 -13.27
C PHE A 488 -20.96 9.10 -14.35
N ALA A 489 -21.31 9.89 -15.37
CA ALA A 489 -22.16 9.44 -16.47
C ALA A 489 -21.53 8.31 -17.31
N SER A 490 -20.19 8.25 -17.37
CA SER A 490 -19.41 7.31 -18.18
C SER A 490 -19.48 5.84 -17.73
N LEU A 491 -19.77 5.60 -16.45
CA LEU A 491 -19.79 4.26 -15.88
C LEU A 491 -21.17 3.58 -15.99
N GLY A 492 -22.12 4.24 -16.68
CA GLY A 492 -23.56 4.03 -16.45
C GLY A 492 -23.90 4.35 -14.98
N ASP A 493 -25.16 4.30 -14.55
CA ASP A 493 -25.52 4.54 -13.14
C ASP A 493 -24.67 3.64 -12.21
N PRO A 494 -23.62 4.17 -11.55
CA PRO A 494 -22.68 3.35 -10.79
C PRO A 494 -23.39 2.75 -9.60
N GLN A 495 -24.55 3.30 -9.18
CA GLN A 495 -25.40 2.83 -8.10
C GLN A 495 -26.21 1.58 -8.45
N GLU A 496 -26.25 1.19 -9.72
CA GLU A 496 -26.96 -0.03 -10.15
C GLU A 496 -26.17 -1.31 -9.94
N ILE A 497 -24.83 -1.33 -10.07
CA ILE A 497 -24.09 -2.60 -10.05
C ILE A 497 -23.70 -3.01 -8.63
N VAL A 498 -24.31 -4.09 -8.19
CA VAL A 498 -23.91 -4.86 -7.01
C VAL A 498 -22.78 -5.77 -7.42
N ARG A 499 -21.60 -5.64 -6.79
CA ARG A 499 -20.45 -6.52 -6.99
C ARG A 499 -20.00 -7.10 -5.67
N GLY A 500 -19.47 -8.30 -5.66
CA GLY A 500 -18.98 -8.91 -4.44
C GLY A 500 -18.41 -10.30 -4.64
N ASN A 501 -17.89 -10.87 -3.57
CA ASN A 501 -17.34 -12.22 -3.58
C ASN A 501 -18.10 -13.11 -2.60
N VAL A 502 -18.05 -14.42 -2.83
CA VAL A 502 -18.58 -15.40 -1.89
C VAL A 502 -17.79 -15.32 -0.58
N PHE A 503 -18.47 -14.99 0.51
CA PHE A 503 -17.84 -14.90 1.83
C PHE A 503 -17.87 -16.26 2.53
N VAL A 504 -19.04 -16.90 2.55
CA VAL A 504 -19.22 -18.26 3.06
C VAL A 504 -19.88 -19.06 1.96
N ALA A 505 -19.20 -20.09 1.47
CA ALA A 505 -19.73 -20.98 0.44
C ALA A 505 -20.83 -21.89 1.00
N PRO A 506 -21.86 -22.24 0.19
CA PRO A 506 -22.87 -23.22 0.58
C PRO A 506 -22.28 -24.62 0.68
N ARG A 507 -22.88 -25.48 1.51
CA ARG A 507 -22.47 -26.90 1.62
C ARG A 507 -22.93 -27.72 0.43
N VAL A 508 -24.05 -27.34 -0.19
CA VAL A 508 -24.66 -28.03 -1.32
C VAL A 508 -25.12 -27.00 -2.35
N VAL A 509 -24.95 -27.28 -3.64
CA VAL A 509 -25.38 -26.37 -4.71
C VAL A 509 -26.73 -26.83 -5.25
N LEU A 510 -27.79 -26.45 -4.55
CA LEU A 510 -29.18 -26.73 -4.93
C LEU A 510 -30.01 -25.45 -4.94
N PRO A 511 -31.01 -25.33 -5.83
CA PRO A 511 -32.01 -24.28 -5.75
C PRO A 511 -32.66 -24.24 -4.36
N GLY A 512 -32.72 -23.05 -3.75
CA GLY A 512 -33.24 -22.82 -2.40
C GLY A 512 -32.17 -22.70 -1.31
N GLU A 513 -30.94 -23.17 -1.56
CA GLU A 513 -29.86 -23.09 -0.57
C GLU A 513 -29.43 -21.64 -0.32
N ARG A 514 -29.06 -21.33 0.92
CA ARG A 514 -28.66 -19.99 1.36
C ARG A 514 -27.19 -19.94 1.73
N PHE A 515 -26.53 -18.85 1.37
CA PHE A 515 -25.14 -18.60 1.73
C PHE A 515 -24.86 -17.10 1.84
N ARG A 516 -23.62 -16.73 2.20
CA ARG A 516 -23.27 -15.32 2.45
C ARG A 516 -22.26 -14.82 1.44
N VAL A 517 -22.51 -13.61 0.94
CA VAL A 517 -21.67 -12.88 -0.01
C VAL A 517 -21.29 -11.54 0.59
N LYS A 518 -20.09 -11.06 0.29
CA LYS A 518 -19.65 -9.72 0.68
C LYS A 518 -19.79 -8.82 -0.52
N LEU A 519 -20.72 -7.87 -0.45
CA LEU A 519 -21.03 -6.95 -1.54
C LEU A 519 -20.38 -5.59 -1.29
N ASN A 520 -20.08 -4.87 -2.36
CA ASN A 520 -19.56 -3.51 -2.35
C ASN A 520 -20.57 -2.49 -1.79
N ARG A 521 -21.86 -2.85 -1.70
CA ARG A 521 -22.94 -1.98 -1.20
C ARG A 521 -24.14 -2.74 -0.66
N ARG A 522 -25.05 -1.98 -0.05
CA ARG A 522 -26.35 -2.46 0.41
C ARG A 522 -27.30 -2.73 -0.75
N VAL A 523 -27.99 -3.87 -0.67
CA VAL A 523 -28.98 -4.30 -1.67
C VAL A 523 -30.26 -4.68 -0.96
N LEU A 524 -31.39 -4.28 -1.53
CA LEU A 524 -32.71 -4.63 -0.97
C LEU A 524 -33.02 -6.12 -1.18
N PRO A 525 -33.69 -6.78 -0.21
CA PRO A 525 -34.22 -8.13 -0.38
C PRO A 525 -35.10 -8.25 -1.63
N GLY A 526 -34.96 -9.37 -2.35
CA GLY A 526 -35.72 -9.67 -3.56
C GLY A 526 -35.03 -9.32 -4.89
N ASN A 527 -33.92 -8.59 -4.87
CA ASN A 527 -33.10 -8.34 -6.05
C ASN A 527 -32.38 -9.60 -6.53
N ARG A 528 -32.23 -9.74 -7.86
CA ARG A 528 -31.54 -10.86 -8.49
C ARG A 528 -30.06 -10.53 -8.70
N LEU A 529 -29.21 -11.47 -8.34
CA LEU A 529 -27.77 -11.43 -8.60
C LEU A 529 -27.40 -12.67 -9.42
N GLN A 530 -26.26 -12.61 -10.09
CA GLN A 530 -25.64 -13.69 -10.85
C GLN A 530 -24.34 -14.07 -10.14
N LEU A 531 -24.12 -15.38 -10.02
CA LEU A 531 -22.88 -15.96 -9.55
C LEU A 531 -22.01 -16.31 -10.75
N LEU A 532 -20.78 -15.85 -10.76
CA LEU A 532 -19.79 -16.09 -11.80
C LEU A 532 -18.72 -17.05 -11.29
N ASP A 533 -18.39 -18.06 -12.10
CA ASP A 533 -17.25 -18.96 -11.89
C ASP A 533 -15.91 -18.24 -12.19
N LEU A 534 -14.80 -18.90 -11.90
CA LEU A 534 -13.41 -18.45 -12.15
C LEU A 534 -13.17 -18.05 -13.61
N ASN A 535 -13.90 -18.64 -14.56
CA ASN A 535 -13.84 -18.32 -15.98
C ASN A 535 -14.86 -17.23 -16.40
N GLN A 536 -15.44 -16.50 -15.43
CA GLN A 536 -16.46 -15.47 -15.62
C GLN A 536 -17.75 -15.95 -16.30
N GLN A 537 -18.03 -17.25 -16.26
CA GLN A 537 -19.28 -17.81 -16.77
C GLN A 537 -20.35 -17.80 -15.67
N VAL A 538 -21.60 -17.55 -16.05
CA VAL A 538 -22.72 -17.56 -15.09
C VAL A 538 -22.98 -18.97 -14.60
N ALA A 539 -22.64 -19.22 -13.32
CA ALA A 539 -22.81 -20.50 -12.65
C ALA A 539 -24.23 -20.68 -12.09
N ALA A 540 -24.79 -19.63 -11.50
CA ALA A 540 -26.10 -19.65 -10.86
C ALA A 540 -26.75 -18.26 -10.78
N GLU A 541 -28.08 -18.23 -10.70
CA GLU A 541 -28.84 -17.04 -10.33
C GLU A 541 -29.17 -17.07 -8.84
N LEU A 542 -29.06 -15.92 -8.21
CA LEU A 542 -29.24 -15.72 -6.78
C LEU A 542 -30.34 -14.67 -6.52
N SER A 543 -31.02 -14.77 -5.39
CA SER A 543 -31.91 -13.73 -4.86
C SER A 543 -31.41 -13.24 -3.50
N VAL A 544 -31.35 -11.93 -3.30
CA VAL A 544 -31.03 -11.35 -1.99
C VAL A 544 -32.15 -11.65 -0.99
N VAL A 545 -31.78 -12.20 0.16
CA VAL A 545 -32.72 -12.51 1.25
C VAL A 545 -32.65 -11.44 2.34
N ASP A 546 -31.43 -11.06 2.75
CA ASP A 546 -31.21 -10.08 3.81
C ASP A 546 -29.81 -9.45 3.70
N HIS A 547 -29.61 -8.25 4.24
CA HIS A 547 -28.34 -7.51 4.23
C HIS A 547 -27.94 -7.04 5.63
N SER A 548 -26.74 -7.45 6.07
CA SER A 548 -26.10 -7.08 7.33
C SER A 548 -24.84 -6.24 7.05
N PRO A 549 -24.36 -5.40 7.99
CA PRO A 549 -23.18 -4.55 7.80
C PRO A 549 -21.93 -5.28 7.27
N ASP A 550 -21.73 -6.54 7.69
CA ASP A 550 -20.56 -7.33 7.31
C ASP A 550 -20.77 -8.26 6.09
N SER A 551 -22.02 -8.63 5.78
CA SER A 551 -22.31 -9.60 4.70
C SER A 551 -23.79 -9.58 4.29
N THR A 552 -24.07 -10.04 3.07
CA THR A 552 -25.42 -10.18 2.52
C THR A 552 -25.78 -11.65 2.40
N GLN A 553 -26.95 -12.05 2.89
CA GLN A 553 -27.47 -13.40 2.73
C GLN A 553 -28.21 -13.51 1.41
N VAL A 554 -27.81 -14.49 0.60
CA VAL A 554 -28.38 -14.78 -0.72
C VAL A 554 -28.90 -16.21 -0.77
N ARG A 555 -29.87 -16.43 -1.65
CA ARG A 555 -30.46 -17.75 -1.91
C ARG A 555 -30.30 -18.10 -3.38
N ILE A 556 -29.93 -19.34 -3.69
CA ILE A 556 -29.85 -19.84 -5.08
C ILE A 556 -31.27 -19.97 -5.63
N VAL A 557 -31.54 -19.33 -6.76
CA VAL A 557 -32.82 -19.41 -7.48
C VAL A 557 -32.74 -20.44 -8.59
N ASN A 558 -31.67 -20.39 -9.38
CA ASN A 558 -31.45 -21.29 -10.50
C ASN A 558 -29.97 -21.67 -10.58
N VAL A 559 -29.68 -22.93 -10.93
CA VAL A 559 -28.32 -23.42 -11.15
C VAL A 559 -28.16 -23.64 -12.65
N ILE A 560 -27.27 -22.88 -13.29
CA ILE A 560 -27.05 -22.93 -14.74
C ILE A 560 -25.98 -23.98 -15.06
N GLN A 561 -24.95 -24.09 -14.22
CA GLN A 561 -23.89 -25.09 -14.35
C GLN A 561 -24.09 -26.22 -13.32
N PRO A 562 -24.47 -27.44 -13.75
CA PRO A 562 -24.62 -28.58 -12.85
C PRO A 562 -23.25 -29.04 -12.31
N ASN A 563 -23.22 -29.52 -11.06
CA ASN A 563 -22.04 -30.05 -10.35
C ASN A 563 -20.90 -29.05 -10.06
N ILE A 564 -21.18 -27.76 -9.99
CA ILE A 564 -20.16 -26.76 -9.62
C ILE A 564 -19.88 -26.73 -8.11
N THR A 565 -18.61 -26.59 -7.73
CA THR A 565 -18.20 -26.38 -6.32
C THR A 565 -17.94 -24.90 -6.07
N ILE A 566 -18.93 -24.20 -5.51
CA ILE A 566 -18.82 -22.77 -5.19
C ILE A 566 -17.77 -22.59 -4.09
N ASN A 567 -16.81 -21.69 -4.33
CA ASN A 567 -15.80 -21.31 -3.33
C ASN A 567 -15.72 -19.78 -3.19
N SER A 568 -14.87 -19.28 -2.28
CA SER A 568 -14.72 -17.85 -2.00
C SER A 568 -14.16 -17.01 -3.13
N ARG A 569 -13.62 -17.64 -4.19
CA ARG A 569 -13.08 -16.95 -5.37
C ARG A 569 -14.15 -16.65 -6.42
N PHE A 570 -15.37 -17.15 -6.24
CA PHE A 570 -16.47 -16.87 -7.15
C PHE A 570 -16.93 -15.44 -6.94
N ALA A 571 -17.18 -14.75 -8.05
CA ALA A 571 -17.67 -13.38 -8.06
C ALA A 571 -19.20 -13.36 -8.14
N VAL A 572 -19.79 -12.31 -7.60
CA VAL A 572 -21.24 -12.07 -7.59
C VAL A 572 -21.47 -10.71 -8.20
N VAL A 573 -22.34 -10.66 -9.21
CA VAL A 573 -22.67 -9.42 -9.93
C VAL A 573 -24.18 -9.31 -10.04
N GLY A 574 -24.76 -8.14 -9.90
CA GLY A 574 -26.18 -7.94 -10.15
C GLY A 574 -26.59 -6.47 -10.17
N ARG A 575 -27.89 -6.22 -10.27
CA ARG A 575 -28.46 -4.87 -10.37
C ARG A 575 -29.26 -4.48 -9.12
N THR A 576 -29.23 -3.22 -8.70
CA THR A 576 -30.06 -2.70 -7.59
C THR A 576 -31.48 -2.33 -8.03
N ARG A 577 -31.70 -2.04 -9.32
CA ARG A 577 -33.03 -1.80 -9.92
C ARG A 577 -33.49 -2.98 -10.78
N ARG A 578 -34.80 -3.26 -10.72
CA ARG A 578 -35.50 -4.26 -11.55
C ARG A 578 -35.71 -3.76 -12.96
#